data_AF-A0A218PYQ1-F1
#
_entry.id   AF-A0A218PYQ1-F1
#
_cell.length_a   1.000
_cell.length_b   1.000
_cell.length_c   1.000
_cell.angle_alpha   90.00
_cell.angle_beta   90.00
_cell.angle_gamma   90.00
#
_symmetry.space_group_name_H-M   'P 1'
#
loop_
_entity.id
_entity.type
_entity.pdbx_description
1 polymer ?
#
loop_
_entity_poly.entity_id
_entity_poly.type
_entity_poly.pdbx_seq_one_letter_code
_entity_poly.pdbx_strand_id
1 'polypeptide(L)' 'MGLCLENGVIGQGDTQEDAVNKLKEAIESFEDVYESEDNIYKSPISIDELHEFLLFEEKEKQSEIYELRKAYV' A
#
# COMPACT_ATOMS: atom_id res chain seq x y z
N MET A 1 -5.98 11.91 -12.18
CA MET A 1 -5.44 10.66 -12.76
C MET A 1 -4.57 9.96 -11.73
N GLY A 2 -4.55 8.63 -11.74
CA GLY A 2 -3.73 7.82 -10.83
C GLY A 2 -2.91 6.79 -11.60
N LEU A 3 -1.67 6.59 -11.16
CA LEU A 3 -0.75 5.57 -11.63
C LEU A 3 -0.42 4.65 -10.46
N CYS A 4 -0.40 3.34 -10.69
CA CYS A 4 -0.15 2.34 -9.68
C CYS A 4 0.86 1.32 -10.21
N LEU A 5 1.89 1.03 -9.41
CA LEU A 5 2.84 -0.04 -9.68
C LEU A 5 2.34 -1.36 -9.07
N GLU A 6 2.84 -2.49 -9.57
CA GLU A 6 2.42 -3.82 -9.12
C GLU A 6 2.68 -4.08 -7.62
N ASN A 7 3.65 -3.37 -7.04
CA ASN A 7 3.97 -3.43 -5.61
C ASN A 7 3.08 -2.54 -4.74
N GLY A 8 2.07 -1.86 -5.32
CA GLY A 8 1.11 -1.03 -4.59
C GLY A 8 1.55 0.41 -4.36
N VAL A 9 2.71 0.85 -4.88
CA VAL A 9 3.11 2.27 -4.86
C VAL A 9 2.24 3.05 -5.85
N ILE A 10 1.64 4.15 -5.38
CA ILE A 10 0.64 4.93 -6.12
C ILE A 10 1.05 6.40 -6.20
N GLY A 11 0.90 6.99 -7.39
CA GLY A 11 0.98 8.44 -7.62
C GLY A 11 -0.31 8.98 -8.21
N GLN A 12 -0.87 10.05 -7.63
CA GLN A 12 -2.12 10.66 -8.06
C GLN A 12 -1.96 12.18 -8.24
N GLY A 13 -2.55 12.73 -9.30
CA GLY A 13 -2.54 14.17 -9.58
C GLY A 13 -3.61 14.60 -10.58
N ASP A 14 -3.80 15.90 -10.75
CA ASP A 14 -4.84 16.45 -11.63
C ASP A 14 -4.53 16.24 -13.11
N THR A 15 -3.24 16.29 -13.47
CA THR A 15 -2.72 15.94 -14.79
C THR A 15 -1.94 14.62 -14.78
N GLN A 16 -1.65 14.09 -15.97
CA GLN A 16 -0.77 12.93 -16.10
C GLN A 16 0.64 13.23 -15.59
N GLU A 17 1.16 14.44 -15.85
CA GLU A 17 2.48 14.86 -15.38
C GLU A 17 2.53 14.93 -13.86
N ASP A 18 1.50 15.48 -13.22
CA ASP A 18 1.40 15.52 -11.75
C ASP A 18 1.37 14.12 -11.15
N ALA A 19 0.60 13.20 -11.75
CA ALA A 19 0.55 11.81 -11.29
C ALA A 19 1.90 11.10 -11.43
N VAL A 20 2.66 11.39 -12.50
CA VAL A 20 4.03 10.86 -12.69
C VAL A 20 5.00 11.44 -11.66
N ASN A 21 4.95 12.74 -11.40
CA ASN A 21 5.82 13.38 -10.41
C ASN A 21 5.53 12.85 -9.00
N LYS A 22 4.25 12.72 -8.64
CA LYS A 22 3.84 12.10 -7.38
C LYS A 22 4.22 10.63 -7.27
N LEU A 23 4.22 9.89 -8.38
CA LEU A 23 4.69 8.51 -8.39
C LEU A 23 6.19 8.43 -8.11
N LYS A 24 7.00 9.33 -8.67
CA LYS A 24 8.45 9.39 -8.40
C LYS A 24 8.74 9.70 -6.92
N GLU A 25 8.06 10.71 -6.37
CA GLU A 25 8.16 11.04 -4.93
C GLU A 25 7.82 9.83 -4.04
N ALA A 26 6.78 9.08 -4.40
CA ALA A 26 6.37 7.88 -3.67
C ALA A 26 7.39 6.74 -3.77
N ILE A 27 8.06 6.58 -4.93
CA ILE A 27 9.14 5.60 -5.11
C ILE A 27 10.35 5.98 -4.24
N GLU A 28 10.81 7.22 -4.33
CA GLU A 28 11.96 7.70 -3.53
C GLU A 28 11.70 7.53 -2.03
N SER A 29 10.50 7.92 -1.57
CA SER A 29 10.10 7.74 -0.16
C SER A 29 10.04 6.28 0.26
N PHE A 30 9.70 5.35 -0.65
CA PHE A 30 9.68 3.93 -0.34
C PHE A 30 11.10 3.36 -0.27
N GLU A 31 11.97 3.73 -1.21
CA GLU A 31 13.37 3.30 -1.26
C GLU A 31 14.15 3.76 -0.02
N ASP A 32 13.97 5.02 0.40
CA ASP A 32 14.60 5.56 1.61
C ASP A 32 14.32 4.69 2.83
N VAL A 33 13.03 4.34 3.04
CA VAL A 33 12.59 3.51 4.16
C VAL A 33 13.08 2.06 3.99
N TYR A 34 13.01 1.51 2.78
CA TYR A 34 13.47 0.15 2.45
C TYR A 34 14.96 -0.09 2.73
N GLU A 35 15.77 0.97 2.58
CA GLU A 35 17.20 0.96 2.86
C GLU A 35 17.54 1.28 4.31
N SER A 36 16.79 2.17 4.97
CA SER A 36 17.13 2.66 6.31
C SER A 36 16.58 1.80 7.45
N GLU A 37 15.44 1.13 7.26
CA GLU A 37 14.78 0.37 8.31
C GLU A 37 15.12 -1.12 8.26
N ASP A 38 15.69 -1.63 9.35
CA ASP A 38 16.03 -3.05 9.50
C ASP A 38 14.78 -3.95 9.65
N ASN A 39 13.65 -3.37 10.05
CA ASN A 39 12.41 -4.10 10.33
C ASN A 39 11.41 -4.05 9.16
N ILE A 40 11.90 -4.13 7.93
CA ILE A 40 11.06 -4.26 6.74
C ILE A 40 11.09 -5.70 6.27
N TYR A 41 9.90 -6.29 6.14
CA TYR A 41 9.75 -7.61 5.58
C TYR A 41 9.98 -7.57 4.06
N LYS A 42 11.09 -8.16 3.59
CA LYS A 42 11.54 -8.10 2.19
C LYS A 42 11.07 -9.27 1.31
N SER A 43 10.36 -10.23 1.90
CA SER A 43 9.80 -11.39 1.19
C SER A 43 8.33 -11.15 0.85
N PRO A 44 7.77 -11.82 -0.18
CA PRO A 44 6.33 -11.97 -0.28
C PRO A 44 5.79 -12.63 1.00
N ILE A 45 4.73 -12.07 1.58
CA ILE A 45 4.01 -12.69 2.70
C ILE A 45 3.22 -13.88 2.12
N SER A 46 3.24 -15.02 2.79
CA SER A 46 2.41 -16.14 2.36
C SER A 46 0.92 -15.82 2.54
N ILE A 47 0.05 -16.41 1.72
CA ILE A 47 -1.40 -16.17 1.82
C ILE A 47 -1.92 -16.54 3.22
N ASP A 48 -1.37 -17.58 3.84
CA ASP A 48 -1.77 -18.03 5.18
C ASP A 48 -1.37 -17.02 6.26
N GLU A 49 -0.16 -16.47 6.21
CA GLU A 49 0.29 -15.41 7.12
C GLU A 49 -0.50 -14.11 6.93
N LEU A 50 -0.84 -13.75 5.68
CA LEU A 50 -1.66 -12.59 5.38
C LEU A 50 -3.07 -12.74 5.96
N HIS A 51 -3.69 -13.93 5.83
CA HIS A 51 -4.98 -14.22 6.43
C HIS A 51 -4.92 -14.13 7.96
N GLU A 52 -3.88 -14.66 8.58
CA GLU A 52 -3.69 -14.54 10.04
C GLU A 52 -3.58 -13.08 10.49
N PHE A 53 -2.80 -12.25 9.78
CA PHE A 53 -2.66 -10.83 10.07
C PHE A 53 -3.99 -10.07 9.97
N LEU A 54 -4.76 -10.30 8.90
CA LEU A 54 -6.07 -9.66 8.69
C LEU A 54 -7.11 -10.11 9.73
N LEU A 55 -7.13 -11.41 10.07
CA LEU A 55 -8.00 -11.97 11.11
C LEU A 55 -7.64 -11.49 12.53
N PHE A 56 -6.37 -11.21 12.79
CA PHE A 56 -5.91 -10.66 14.06
C PHE A 56 -6.41 -9.22 14.26
N GLU A 57 -6.32 -8.37 13.23
CA GLU A 57 -6.87 -7.01 13.28
C GLU A 57 -8.40 -7.00 13.41
N GLU A 58 -9.13 -7.93 12.77
CA GLU A 58 -10.59 -8.02 12.89
C GLU A 58 -11.05 -8.35 14.32
N LYS A 59 -10.26 -9.10 15.10
CA LYS A 59 -10.58 -9.41 16.50
C LYS A 59 -10.43 -8.20 17.41
N GLU A 60 -9.51 -7.27 17.14
CA GLU A 60 -9.39 -6.01 17.87
C GLU A 60 -10.39 -4.94 17.39
N LYS A 61 -10.77 -4.95 16.09
CA LYS A 61 -11.65 -3.96 15.46
C LYS A 61 -13.16 -4.25 15.54
N GLN A 62 -13.63 -5.21 16.35
CA GLN A 62 -15.08 -5.50 16.48
C GLN A 62 -15.96 -4.30 16.94
N SER A 63 -15.40 -3.12 17.20
CA SER A 63 -16.17 -1.89 17.43
C SER A 63 -16.60 -1.15 16.15
N GLU A 64 -15.90 -1.26 15.02
CA GLU A 64 -16.21 -0.48 13.82
C GLU A 64 -15.88 -1.25 12.53
N ILE A 65 -16.92 -1.56 11.75
CA ILE A 65 -16.81 -2.29 10.48
C ILE A 65 -16.25 -1.33 9.42
N TYR A 66 -15.03 -1.58 8.95
CA TYR A 66 -14.45 -0.89 7.80
C TYR A 66 -14.63 -1.76 6.55
N GLU A 67 -15.53 -1.37 5.65
CA GLU A 67 -15.70 -2.03 4.34
C GLU A 67 -14.71 -1.47 3.32
N LEU A 68 -13.79 -2.32 2.83
CA LEU A 68 -13.02 -2.04 1.61
C LEU A 68 -13.93 -2.18 0.39
N ARG A 69 -14.39 -1.04 -0.15
CA ARG A 69 -15.18 -1.01 -1.38
C ARG A 69 -14.26 -0.86 -2.59
N LYS A 70 -14.31 -1.86 -3.47
CA LYS A 70 -13.69 -1.80 -4.79
C LYS A 70 -14.41 -0.74 -5.63
N ALA A 71 -13.73 0.36 -5.94
CA ALA A 71 -14.23 1.35 -6.89
C ALA A 71 -14.02 0.83 -8.32
N TYR A 72 -15.11 0.56 -9.03
CA TYR A 72 -15.09 0.39 -10.48
C TYR A 72 -15.30 1.77 -11.12
N VAL A 73 -14.44 2.13 -12.08
CA VAL A 73 -14.59 3.30 -12.96
C VAL A 73 -15.38 2.90 -14.19
#